data_AF-A0A537XAW8-F1
#
_entry.id   AF-A0A537XAW8-F1
#
_cell.length_a   1.000
_cell.length_b   1.000
_cell.length_c   1.000
_cell.angle_alpha   90.00
_cell.angle_beta   90.00
_cell.angle_gamma   90.00
#
_symmetry.space_group_name_H-M   'P 1'
#
loop_
_entity.id
_entity.type
_entity.pdbx_description
1 polymer ?
#
loop_
_entity_poly.entity_id
_entity_poly.type
_entity_poly.pdbx_seq_one_letter_code
_entity_poly.pdbx_strand_id
1 'polypeptide(L)'
;MARTRTAVERADPLPLVLIHLGSRPPRFLFKCAKQATAVSHRQPHVVGPRVGARYDSPKLRRFRASQGLSKLGLKGFWRYACERFFVLEEHMARTGVERCLHIESDVLVYLSPNEYDDWLASAYGDAVAVCPLTADEDTAAVFFVGSRKALAKFNDALLELVELGPEGLLETHGGPMANDMRMLFLLRAAGLARALPTTIEEGEALDSPCLFDPASYGQWLGGTHADPGVPFAGDHHAIGREFIGRRYELFWDGQRRIPLLRRTGSDDTGFWRLANLHIHSKRLGMWSWTEPDRAPRVILPPSLAPRAVAGRAGQRLRQVLR
;
A
#
# COMPACT_ATOMS: atom_id res chain seq x y z
N MET A 1 7.97 -25.37 -37.19
CA MET A 1 7.91 -23.92 -37.50
C MET A 1 7.31 -23.20 -36.31
N ALA A 2 8.16 -22.65 -35.43
CA ALA A 2 7.73 -21.86 -34.29
C ALA A 2 7.26 -20.49 -34.80
N ARG A 3 6.01 -20.12 -34.52
CA ARG A 3 5.51 -18.77 -34.76
C ARG A 3 6.14 -17.84 -33.73
N THR A 4 7.12 -17.07 -34.18
CA THR A 4 7.63 -15.89 -33.49
C THR A 4 6.44 -14.97 -33.22
N ARG A 5 6.03 -14.84 -31.95
CA ARG A 5 5.12 -13.76 -31.54
C ARG A 5 5.87 -12.45 -31.80
N THR A 6 5.40 -11.74 -32.82
CA THR A 6 5.78 -10.34 -33.08
C THR A 6 5.59 -9.54 -31.80
N ALA A 7 6.65 -8.83 -31.41
CA ALA A 7 6.60 -7.86 -30.31
C ALA A 7 5.51 -6.84 -30.64
N VAL A 8 4.41 -6.92 -29.90
CA VAL A 8 3.42 -5.84 -29.86
C VAL A 8 4.18 -4.61 -29.38
N GLU A 9 4.14 -3.52 -30.14
CA GLU A 9 4.62 -2.21 -29.70
C GLU A 9 4.10 -1.96 -28.28
N ARG A 10 5.01 -1.78 -27.33
CA ARG A 10 4.64 -1.60 -25.92
C ARG A 10 3.67 -0.43 -25.84
N ALA A 11 2.47 -0.71 -25.33
CA ALA A 11 1.57 0.31 -24.81
C ALA A 11 2.35 1.24 -23.86
N ASP A 12 1.93 2.50 -23.79
CA ASP A 12 2.56 3.48 -22.90
C ASP A 12 2.74 2.89 -21.48
N PRO A 13 3.94 3.02 -20.87
CA PRO A 13 4.24 2.39 -19.60
C PRO A 13 3.31 2.90 -18.49
N LEU A 14 2.86 2.00 -17.60
CA LEU A 14 1.89 2.28 -16.54
C LEU A 14 2.33 3.45 -15.66
N PRO A 15 1.64 4.61 -15.69
CA PRO A 15 2.01 5.77 -14.91
C PRO A 15 1.91 5.52 -13.40
N LEU A 16 2.92 5.98 -12.67
CA LEU A 16 2.89 6.09 -11.21
C LEU A 16 2.36 7.47 -10.81
N VAL A 17 1.37 7.51 -9.91
CA VAL A 17 0.77 8.75 -9.41
C VAL A 17 0.92 8.84 -7.89
N LEU A 18 1.55 9.92 -7.41
CA LEU A 18 1.65 10.24 -5.99
C LEU A 18 0.79 11.46 -5.69
N ILE A 19 -0.07 11.35 -4.67
CA ILE A 19 -0.93 12.45 -4.24
C ILE A 19 -0.57 12.79 -2.79
N HIS A 20 -0.20 14.05 -2.57
CA HIS A 20 0.06 14.60 -1.25
C HIS A 20 -0.69 15.91 -1.07
N LEU A 21 -1.70 15.89 -0.20
CA LEU A 21 -2.59 17.04 0.03
C LEU A 21 -2.26 17.82 1.32
N GLY A 22 -1.35 17.30 2.14
CA GLY A 22 -0.89 18.00 3.34
C GLY A 22 -0.17 19.30 3.00
N SER A 23 -0.31 20.30 3.87
CA SER A 23 0.19 21.68 3.64
C SER A 23 1.68 21.78 3.30
N ARG A 24 2.50 20.83 3.77
CA ARG A 24 3.92 20.71 3.44
C ARG A 24 4.25 19.29 2.96
N PRO A 25 4.86 19.13 1.77
CA PRO A 25 5.40 17.84 1.34
C PRO A 25 6.45 17.32 2.33
N PRO A 26 6.31 16.10 2.84
CA PRO A 26 7.27 15.53 3.77
C PRO A 26 8.55 15.12 3.04
N ARG A 27 9.68 15.10 3.76
CA ARG A 27 10.98 14.67 3.18
C ARG A 27 10.94 13.26 2.59
N PHE A 28 10.12 12.38 3.16
CA PHE A 28 10.00 11.01 2.69
C PHE A 28 9.31 10.90 1.31
N LEU A 29 8.40 11.82 0.95
CA LEU A 29 7.77 11.86 -0.38
C LEU A 29 8.83 11.95 -1.49
N PHE A 30 9.83 12.82 -1.31
CA PHE A 30 10.91 12.98 -2.29
C PHE A 30 11.75 11.72 -2.42
N LYS A 31 11.91 10.94 -1.34
CA LYS A 31 12.61 9.64 -1.40
C LYS A 31 11.79 8.63 -2.18
N CYS A 32 10.49 8.54 -1.95
CA CYS A 32 9.57 7.69 -2.73
C CYS A 32 9.62 8.06 -4.20
N ALA A 33 9.48 9.35 -4.54
CA ALA A 33 9.52 9.81 -5.92
C ALA A 33 10.87 9.55 -6.60
N LYS A 34 11.99 9.74 -5.89
CA LYS A 34 13.33 9.43 -6.39
C LYS A 34 13.49 7.94 -6.69
N GLN A 35 13.08 7.06 -5.77
CA GLN A 35 13.16 5.62 -6.00
C GLN A 35 12.20 5.15 -7.10
N ALA A 36 10.96 5.65 -7.11
CA ALA A 36 10.00 5.38 -8.18
C ALA A 36 10.56 5.79 -9.57
N THR A 37 11.27 6.92 -9.64
CA THR A 37 11.97 7.33 -10.87
C THR A 37 13.12 6.39 -11.22
N ALA A 38 13.92 5.99 -10.23
CA ALA A 38 15.06 5.10 -10.46
C ALA A 38 14.64 3.70 -10.94
N VAL A 39 13.54 3.18 -10.40
CA VAL A 39 12.98 1.86 -10.75
C VAL A 39 12.24 1.89 -12.08
N SER A 40 11.42 2.92 -12.33
CA SER A 40 10.59 2.99 -13.55
C SER A 40 11.29 3.67 -14.74
N HIS A 41 12.45 4.30 -14.51
CA HIS A 41 13.13 5.20 -15.45
C HIS A 41 12.25 6.38 -15.93
N ARG A 42 11.20 6.73 -15.16
CA ARG A 42 10.24 7.78 -15.50
C ARG A 42 9.85 8.58 -14.26
N GLN A 43 9.68 9.88 -14.42
CA GLN A 43 9.18 10.72 -13.33
C GLN A 43 7.73 10.35 -13.02
N PRO A 44 7.37 10.07 -11.75
CA PRO A 44 5.98 9.87 -11.39
C PRO A 44 5.21 11.18 -11.48
N HIS A 45 3.90 11.08 -11.68
CA HIS A 45 3.01 12.22 -11.59
C HIS A 45 2.81 12.58 -10.12
N VAL A 46 3.37 13.72 -9.68
CA VAL A 46 3.26 14.17 -8.29
C VAL A 46 2.24 15.30 -8.19
N VAL A 47 1.10 15.03 -7.57
CA VAL A 47 0.08 16.03 -7.24
C VAL A 47 0.30 16.51 -5.81
N GLY A 48 0.91 17.70 -5.69
CA GLY A 48 1.08 18.37 -4.41
C GLY A 48 -0.13 19.20 -3.96
N PRO A 49 -0.08 19.81 -2.76
CA PRO A 49 -1.23 20.46 -2.14
C PRO A 49 -1.78 21.63 -2.97
N ARG A 50 -0.90 22.41 -3.62
CA ARG A 50 -1.30 23.53 -4.49
C ARG A 50 -2.06 23.07 -5.72
N VAL A 51 -1.66 21.95 -6.32
CA VAL A 51 -2.30 21.41 -7.52
C VAL A 51 -3.62 20.74 -7.13
N GLY A 52 -3.60 19.89 -6.10
CA GLY A 52 -4.80 19.22 -5.59
C GLY A 52 -5.90 20.21 -5.16
N ALA A 53 -5.53 21.33 -4.54
CA ALA A 53 -6.47 22.40 -4.16
C ALA A 53 -7.14 23.09 -5.37
N ARG A 54 -6.52 23.08 -6.55
CA ARG A 54 -7.07 23.66 -7.80
C ARG A 54 -7.97 22.69 -8.57
N TYR A 55 -7.95 21.41 -8.22
CA TYR A 55 -8.93 20.47 -8.76
C TYR A 55 -10.28 20.76 -8.17
N ASP A 56 -11.28 20.74 -9.04
CA ASP A 56 -12.61 21.20 -8.74
C ASP A 56 -13.61 20.50 -9.67
N SER A 57 -14.37 19.59 -9.11
CA SER A 57 -15.47 18.90 -9.77
C SER A 57 -16.65 18.77 -8.83
N PRO A 58 -17.87 18.52 -9.35
CA PRO A 58 -19.05 18.36 -8.51
C PRO A 58 -18.85 17.35 -7.36
N LYS A 59 -18.21 16.20 -7.67
CA LYS A 59 -17.92 15.15 -6.70
C LYS A 59 -16.92 15.59 -5.63
N LEU A 60 -15.80 16.19 -6.04
CA LEU A 60 -14.79 16.69 -5.11
C LEU A 60 -15.31 17.86 -4.25
N ARG A 61 -16.18 18.73 -4.78
CA ARG A 61 -16.84 19.78 -4.00
C ARG A 61 -17.77 19.19 -2.92
N ARG A 62 -18.58 18.19 -3.28
CA ARG A 62 -19.41 17.46 -2.32
C ARG A 62 -18.58 16.82 -1.22
N PHE A 63 -17.51 16.09 -1.59
CA PHE A 63 -16.58 15.52 -0.63
C PHE A 63 -16.02 16.59 0.33
N ARG A 64 -15.50 17.71 -0.21
CA ARG A 64 -14.92 18.80 0.60
C ARG A 64 -15.93 19.51 1.49
N ALA A 65 -17.21 19.50 1.11
CA ALA A 65 -18.30 20.03 1.93
C ALA A 65 -18.69 19.09 3.08
N SER A 66 -18.40 17.78 2.98
CA SER A 66 -18.64 16.83 4.07
C SER A 66 -17.72 17.12 5.26
N GLN A 67 -18.31 17.53 6.37
CA GLN A 67 -17.58 17.84 7.62
C GLN A 67 -17.36 16.63 8.52
N GLY A 68 -17.92 15.46 8.20
CA GLY A 68 -17.82 14.27 9.06
C GLY A 68 -16.38 13.80 9.25
N LEU A 69 -15.60 13.74 8.16
CA LEU A 69 -14.20 13.26 8.20
C LEU A 69 -13.20 14.25 8.78
N SER A 70 -13.51 15.55 8.80
CA SER A 70 -12.58 16.56 9.34
C SER A 70 -12.46 16.49 10.86
N LYS A 71 -13.45 15.86 11.52
CA LYS A 71 -13.49 15.64 12.98
C LYS A 71 -12.85 14.30 13.41
N LEU A 72 -12.53 13.41 12.46
CA LEU A 72 -11.96 12.08 12.75
C LEU A 72 -10.43 12.08 12.69
N GLY A 73 -9.82 11.49 13.72
CA GLY A 73 -8.38 11.20 13.78
C GLY A 73 -7.46 12.43 13.85
N LEU A 74 -6.18 12.21 13.53
CA LEU A 74 -5.03 13.13 13.68
C LEU A 74 -5.20 14.44 12.87
N LYS A 75 -6.02 15.38 13.33
CA LYS A 75 -6.20 16.72 12.75
C LYS A 75 -6.52 16.71 11.23
N GLY A 76 -7.44 15.84 10.81
CA GLY A 76 -7.89 15.75 9.42
C GLY A 76 -7.07 14.83 8.51
N PHE A 77 -6.23 13.95 9.07
CA PHE A 77 -5.49 12.94 8.31
C PHE A 77 -6.41 12.09 7.42
N TRP A 78 -7.48 11.51 7.99
CA TRP A 78 -8.40 10.63 7.27
C TRP A 78 -9.16 11.33 6.15
N ARG A 79 -9.42 12.64 6.33
CA ARG A 79 -9.95 13.48 5.26
C ARG A 79 -8.99 13.50 4.07
N TYR A 80 -7.70 13.80 4.27
CA TYR A 80 -6.74 13.85 3.16
C TYR A 80 -6.46 12.47 2.56
N ALA A 81 -6.51 11.41 3.38
CA ALA A 81 -6.42 10.04 2.92
C ALA A 81 -7.59 9.70 1.99
N CYS A 82 -8.83 10.11 2.29
CA CYS A 82 -9.95 9.92 1.37
C CYS A 82 -9.91 10.87 0.17
N GLU A 83 -9.58 12.15 0.38
CA GLU A 83 -9.61 13.21 -0.65
C GLU A 83 -8.71 12.86 -1.85
N ARG A 84 -7.65 12.07 -1.62
CA ARG A 84 -6.71 11.66 -2.66
C ARG A 84 -7.37 10.92 -3.82
N PHE A 85 -8.41 10.12 -3.59
CA PHE A 85 -9.06 9.35 -4.66
C PHE A 85 -9.87 10.25 -5.61
N PHE A 86 -10.54 11.26 -5.05
CA PHE A 86 -11.24 12.29 -5.82
C PHE A 86 -10.26 13.19 -6.58
N VAL A 87 -9.12 13.54 -5.95
CA VAL A 87 -8.03 14.27 -6.61
C VAL A 87 -7.37 13.43 -7.71
N LEU A 88 -7.26 12.11 -7.53
CA LEU A 88 -6.75 11.18 -8.55
C LEU A 88 -7.65 11.17 -9.77
N GLU A 89 -8.97 11.07 -9.59
CA GLU A 89 -9.95 11.12 -10.68
C GLU A 89 -9.83 12.41 -11.50
N GLU A 90 -9.74 13.56 -10.83
CA GLU A 90 -9.54 14.86 -11.49
C GLU A 90 -8.20 14.96 -12.21
N HIS A 91 -7.13 14.44 -11.59
CA HIS A 91 -5.81 14.41 -12.18
C HIS A 91 -5.80 13.59 -13.47
N MET A 92 -6.37 12.39 -13.43
CA MET A 92 -6.49 11.49 -14.57
C MET A 92 -7.30 12.13 -15.69
N ALA A 93 -8.46 12.74 -15.36
CA ALA A 93 -9.29 13.43 -16.33
C ALA A 93 -8.56 14.58 -17.04
N ARG A 94 -7.79 15.40 -16.30
CA ARG A 94 -7.08 16.56 -16.87
C ARG A 94 -5.81 16.21 -17.63
N THR A 95 -5.18 15.10 -17.32
CA THR A 95 -3.91 14.66 -17.95
C THR A 95 -4.12 13.64 -19.05
N GLY A 96 -5.33 13.11 -19.22
CA GLY A 96 -5.63 12.05 -20.18
C GLY A 96 -5.09 10.69 -19.76
N VAL A 97 -4.64 10.53 -18.51
CA VAL A 97 -4.22 9.22 -17.97
C VAL A 97 -5.46 8.35 -17.79
N GLU A 98 -5.56 7.27 -18.55
CA GLU A 98 -6.69 6.34 -18.46
C GLU A 98 -6.51 5.28 -17.37
N ARG A 99 -5.26 4.82 -17.19
CA ARG A 99 -4.88 3.73 -16.30
C ARG A 99 -3.63 4.10 -15.52
N CYS A 100 -3.55 3.79 -14.24
CA CYS A 100 -2.38 4.12 -13.42
C CYS A 100 -2.22 3.23 -12.19
N LEU A 101 -1.07 3.36 -11.54
CA LEU A 101 -0.84 2.89 -10.19
C LEU A 101 -0.67 4.11 -9.28
N HIS A 102 -1.59 4.29 -8.35
CA HIS A 102 -1.42 5.24 -7.26
C HIS A 102 -0.63 4.61 -6.12
N ILE A 103 0.32 5.36 -5.54
CA ILE A 103 1.04 4.95 -4.33
C ILE A 103 1.00 6.06 -3.29
N GLU A 104 0.96 5.67 -2.02
CA GLU A 104 1.02 6.62 -0.92
C GLU A 104 2.40 7.31 -0.82
N SER A 105 2.42 8.45 -0.14
CA SER A 105 3.61 9.31 -0.07
C SER A 105 4.79 8.70 0.70
N ASP A 106 4.58 7.61 1.42
CA ASP A 106 5.54 6.88 2.25
C ASP A 106 5.74 5.42 1.81
N VAL A 107 5.42 5.13 0.55
CA VAL A 107 5.60 3.82 -0.08
C VAL A 107 6.82 3.85 -1.02
N LEU A 108 7.76 2.94 -0.76
CA LEU A 108 8.90 2.67 -1.65
C LEU A 108 8.50 1.62 -2.68
N VAL A 109 8.72 1.91 -3.96
CA VAL A 109 8.53 0.96 -5.07
C VAL A 109 9.86 0.26 -5.36
N TYR A 110 9.85 -1.06 -5.52
CA TYR A 110 11.05 -1.88 -5.78
C TYR A 110 11.03 -2.55 -7.15
N LEU A 111 9.84 -2.80 -7.70
CA LEU A 111 9.67 -3.33 -9.06
C LEU A 111 9.07 -2.27 -9.97
N SER A 112 9.54 -2.21 -11.21
CA SER A 112 8.95 -1.31 -12.19
C SER A 112 7.52 -1.76 -12.48
N PRO A 113 6.52 -0.85 -12.47
CA PRO A 113 5.15 -1.21 -12.84
C PRO A 113 5.06 -1.91 -14.19
N ASN A 114 5.95 -1.58 -15.12
CA ASN A 114 6.04 -2.22 -16.44
C ASN A 114 6.39 -3.72 -16.38
N GLU A 115 6.97 -4.22 -15.28
CA GLU A 115 7.28 -5.64 -15.11
C GLU A 115 6.04 -6.48 -14.79
N TYR A 116 4.96 -5.85 -14.30
CA TYR A 116 3.73 -6.54 -13.91
C TYR A 116 2.49 -5.88 -14.53
N ASP A 117 2.68 -5.02 -15.52
CA ASP A 117 1.61 -4.26 -16.16
C ASP A 117 0.64 -5.13 -16.96
N ASP A 118 1.19 -6.03 -17.77
CA ASP A 118 0.42 -7.00 -18.55
C ASP A 118 -0.42 -7.91 -17.63
N TRP A 119 0.17 -8.32 -16.49
CA TRP A 119 -0.54 -9.09 -15.49
C TRP A 119 -1.67 -8.28 -14.85
N LEU A 120 -1.43 -7.01 -14.47
CA LEU A 120 -2.50 -6.14 -13.93
C LEU A 120 -3.66 -5.98 -14.92
N ALA A 121 -3.34 -5.72 -16.19
CA ALA A 121 -4.34 -5.60 -17.25
C ALA A 121 -5.12 -6.91 -17.46
N SER A 122 -4.44 -8.06 -17.43
CA SER A 122 -5.09 -9.37 -17.58
C SER A 122 -5.95 -9.76 -16.37
N ALA A 123 -5.44 -9.54 -15.15
CA ALA A 123 -6.08 -9.98 -13.91
C ALA A 123 -7.25 -9.07 -13.50
N TYR A 124 -7.13 -7.76 -13.74
CA TYR A 124 -8.10 -6.77 -13.25
C TYR A 124 -8.84 -6.02 -14.36
N GLY A 125 -8.32 -6.02 -15.59
CA GLY A 125 -8.90 -5.26 -16.70
C GLY A 125 -9.09 -3.79 -16.33
N ASP A 126 -10.33 -3.31 -16.50
CA ASP A 126 -10.71 -1.93 -16.22
C ASP A 126 -10.97 -1.63 -14.74
N ALA A 127 -10.93 -2.63 -13.85
CA ALA A 127 -11.30 -2.48 -12.44
C ALA A 127 -10.27 -1.67 -11.63
N VAL A 128 -10.66 -1.27 -10.42
CA VAL A 128 -9.71 -0.78 -9.40
C VAL A 128 -9.31 -1.91 -8.46
N ALA A 129 -8.10 -1.85 -7.91
CA ALA A 129 -7.63 -2.83 -6.92
C ALA A 129 -6.92 -2.16 -5.73
N VAL A 130 -7.16 -2.71 -4.54
CA VAL A 130 -6.66 -2.27 -3.22
C VAL A 130 -5.87 -3.41 -2.56
N CYS A 131 -5.11 -3.12 -1.50
CA CYS A 131 -4.35 -4.11 -0.76
C CYS A 131 -5.07 -4.52 0.53
N PRO A 132 -5.57 -5.76 0.67
CA PRO A 132 -6.14 -6.23 1.94
C PRO A 132 -5.12 -6.20 3.10
N LEU A 133 -5.49 -5.67 4.27
CA LEU A 133 -4.61 -5.65 5.44
C LEU A 133 -5.12 -6.59 6.54
N THR A 134 -6.38 -6.43 6.93
CA THR A 134 -7.04 -7.21 7.98
C THR A 134 -8.25 -7.96 7.40
N ALA A 135 -9.07 -8.57 8.26
CA ALA A 135 -10.34 -9.15 7.86
C ALA A 135 -11.40 -8.10 7.46
N ASP A 136 -11.19 -6.83 7.83
CA ASP A 136 -12.20 -5.78 7.79
C ASP A 136 -11.67 -4.40 7.32
N GLU A 137 -10.40 -4.32 6.94
CA GLU A 137 -9.70 -3.13 6.47
C GLU A 137 -8.78 -3.46 5.27
N ASP A 138 -8.81 -2.58 4.27
CA ASP A 138 -7.88 -2.58 3.14
C ASP A 138 -7.08 -1.27 3.13
N THR A 139 -5.92 -1.24 2.51
CA THR A 139 -5.14 -0.02 2.30
C THR A 139 -5.03 0.35 0.83
N ALA A 140 -4.71 1.62 0.59
CA ALA A 140 -4.32 2.13 -0.73
C ALA A 140 -2.82 2.46 -0.79
N ALA A 141 -2.00 1.76 0.00
CA ALA A 141 -0.53 1.86 -0.06
C ALA A 141 -0.05 1.71 -1.51
N VAL A 142 -0.65 0.74 -2.21
CA VAL A 142 -0.70 0.66 -3.67
C VAL A 142 -2.17 0.55 -4.07
N PHE A 143 -2.57 1.31 -5.09
CA PHE A 143 -3.93 1.34 -5.60
C PHE A 143 -3.91 1.34 -7.13
N PHE A 144 -4.32 0.24 -7.73
CA PHE A 144 -4.39 0.12 -9.19
C PHE A 144 -5.70 0.70 -9.69
N VAL A 145 -5.63 1.48 -10.76
CA VAL A 145 -6.79 2.00 -11.48
C VAL A 145 -6.71 1.54 -12.92
N GLY A 146 -7.54 0.56 -13.29
CA GLY A 146 -7.66 0.01 -14.64
C GLY A 146 -8.25 0.99 -15.65
N SER A 147 -9.20 1.83 -15.23
CA SER A 147 -9.84 2.85 -16.06
C SER A 147 -10.35 4.04 -15.24
N ARG A 148 -10.48 5.21 -15.88
CA ARG A 148 -11.15 6.37 -15.26
C ARG A 148 -12.61 6.08 -14.93
N LYS A 149 -13.28 5.26 -15.75
CA LYS A 149 -14.67 4.87 -15.54
C LYS A 149 -14.85 4.08 -14.25
N ALA A 150 -13.97 3.11 -13.98
CA ALA A 150 -14.03 2.33 -12.75
C ALA A 150 -13.70 3.18 -11.53
N LEU A 151 -12.69 4.07 -11.62
CA LEU A 151 -12.39 5.01 -10.55
C LEU A 151 -13.56 5.95 -10.26
N ALA A 152 -14.23 6.46 -11.30
CA ALA A 152 -15.39 7.32 -11.12
C ALA A 152 -16.52 6.60 -10.36
N LYS A 153 -16.85 5.37 -10.74
CA LYS A 153 -17.85 4.53 -10.06
C LYS A 153 -17.44 4.22 -8.61
N PHE A 154 -16.17 3.89 -8.40
CA PHE A 154 -15.62 3.66 -7.07
C PHE A 154 -15.76 4.91 -6.19
N ASN A 155 -15.41 6.08 -6.72
CA ASN A 155 -15.50 7.35 -6.00
C ASN A 155 -16.94 7.81 -5.73
N ASP A 156 -17.90 7.47 -6.60
CA ASP A 156 -19.32 7.74 -6.35
C ASP A 156 -19.79 6.99 -5.10
N ALA A 157 -19.49 5.69 -5.01
CA ALA A 157 -19.83 4.89 -3.83
C ALA A 157 -19.01 5.28 -2.59
N LEU A 158 -17.74 5.65 -2.75
CA LEU A 158 -16.94 6.18 -1.64
C LEU A 158 -17.58 7.46 -1.10
N LEU A 159 -18.07 8.35 -1.96
CA LEU A 159 -18.74 9.58 -1.53
C LEU A 159 -20.00 9.28 -0.71
N GLU A 160 -20.78 8.29 -1.11
CA GLU A 160 -21.95 7.84 -0.34
C GLU A 160 -21.55 7.38 1.08
N LEU A 161 -20.48 6.57 1.21
CA LEU A 161 -19.96 6.16 2.51
C LEU A 161 -19.46 7.35 3.36
N VAL A 162 -18.82 8.33 2.71
CA VAL A 162 -18.33 9.55 3.37
C VAL A 162 -19.48 10.42 3.86
N GLU A 163 -20.58 10.48 3.11
CA GLU A 163 -21.76 11.29 3.43
C GLU A 163 -22.60 10.71 4.59
N LEU A 164 -22.47 9.40 4.89
CA LEU A 164 -23.04 8.82 6.12
C LEU A 164 -22.45 9.41 7.41
N GLY A 165 -21.21 9.92 7.34
CA GLY A 165 -20.45 10.30 8.52
C GLY A 165 -20.02 9.10 9.38
N PRO A 166 -19.16 9.33 10.40
CA PRO A 166 -18.62 8.25 11.23
C PRO A 166 -19.68 7.39 11.91
N GLU A 167 -20.67 8.02 12.56
CA GLU A 167 -21.71 7.32 13.30
C GLU A 167 -22.61 6.51 12.37
N GLY A 168 -23.08 7.12 11.28
CA GLY A 168 -23.94 6.44 10.30
C GLY A 168 -23.23 5.28 9.59
N LEU A 169 -21.93 5.41 9.31
CA LEU A 169 -21.14 4.33 8.73
C LEU A 169 -21.03 3.13 9.68
N LEU A 170 -20.78 3.38 10.97
CA LEU A 170 -20.70 2.31 11.98
C LEU A 170 -22.06 1.68 12.29
N GLU A 171 -23.13 2.47 12.31
CA GLU A 171 -24.50 1.96 12.50
C GLU A 171 -24.93 1.08 11.34
N THR A 172 -24.62 1.49 10.10
CA THR A 172 -25.05 0.77 8.88
C THR A 172 -24.19 -0.46 8.58
N HIS A 173 -22.87 -0.36 8.76
CA HIS A 173 -21.93 -1.37 8.28
C HIS A 173 -21.11 -2.05 9.39
N GLY A 174 -21.26 -1.60 10.64
CA GLY A 174 -20.45 -2.08 11.77
C GLY A 174 -18.95 -1.84 11.59
N GLY A 175 -18.18 -2.49 12.46
CA GLY A 175 -16.71 -2.42 12.47
C GLY A 175 -16.17 -1.57 13.62
N PRO A 176 -14.83 -1.59 13.81
CA PRO A 176 -14.21 -0.98 14.99
C PRO A 176 -14.04 0.54 14.86
N MET A 177 -13.95 1.07 13.63
CA MET A 177 -13.64 2.47 13.38
C MET A 177 -14.10 2.91 11.99
N ALA A 178 -14.63 4.14 11.90
CA ALA A 178 -14.87 4.81 10.64
C ALA A 178 -13.58 5.48 10.15
N ASN A 179 -12.87 4.83 9.23
CA ASN A 179 -11.66 5.35 8.58
C ASN A 179 -11.68 5.00 7.07
N ASP A 180 -10.72 5.51 6.31
CA ASP A 180 -10.67 5.23 4.86
C ASP A 180 -10.43 3.75 4.58
N MET A 181 -9.58 3.09 5.37
CA MET A 181 -9.26 1.67 5.22
C MET A 181 -10.49 0.77 5.35
N ARG A 182 -11.40 1.09 6.27
CA ARG A 182 -12.70 0.43 6.43
C ARG A 182 -13.60 0.68 5.21
N MET A 183 -13.64 1.90 4.70
CA MET A 183 -14.40 2.23 3.49
C MET A 183 -13.85 1.49 2.26
N LEU A 184 -12.52 1.37 2.12
CA LEU A 184 -11.89 0.59 1.05
C LEU A 184 -12.32 -0.87 1.09
N PHE A 185 -12.31 -1.48 2.29
CA PHE A 185 -12.83 -2.82 2.50
C PHE A 185 -14.30 -2.96 2.07
N LEU A 186 -15.16 -2.02 2.49
CA LEU A 186 -16.59 -2.05 2.14
C LEU A 186 -16.81 -1.96 0.62
N LEU A 187 -16.02 -1.12 -0.06
CA LEU A 187 -16.07 -0.98 -1.52
C LEU A 187 -15.58 -2.26 -2.22
N ARG A 188 -14.53 -2.91 -1.72
CA ARG A 188 -14.10 -4.22 -2.22
C ARG A 188 -15.17 -5.29 -1.99
N ALA A 189 -15.76 -5.35 -0.80
CA ALA A 189 -16.84 -6.29 -0.46
C ALA A 189 -18.08 -6.09 -1.33
N ALA A 190 -18.38 -4.86 -1.75
CA ALA A 190 -19.43 -4.52 -2.70
C ALA A 190 -19.07 -4.83 -4.18
N GLY A 191 -17.89 -5.38 -4.46
CA GLY A 191 -17.42 -5.69 -5.81
C GLY A 191 -17.00 -4.47 -6.64
N LEU A 192 -16.79 -3.31 -5.99
CA LEU A 192 -16.32 -2.09 -6.65
C LEU A 192 -14.80 -1.99 -6.70
N ALA A 193 -14.09 -2.83 -5.94
CA ALA A 193 -12.65 -3.01 -6.02
C ALA A 193 -12.29 -4.51 -5.99
N ARG A 194 -11.07 -4.83 -6.41
CA ARG A 194 -10.46 -6.17 -6.33
C ARG A 194 -9.28 -6.16 -5.35
N ALA A 195 -8.89 -7.33 -4.88
CA ALA A 195 -7.72 -7.48 -4.02
C ALA A 195 -6.44 -7.65 -4.86
N LEU A 196 -5.42 -6.84 -4.56
CA LEU A 196 -4.04 -7.14 -4.92
C LEU A 196 -3.51 -8.28 -4.01
N PRO A 197 -2.69 -9.21 -4.52
CA PRO A 197 -2.13 -10.29 -3.73
C PRO A 197 -1.13 -9.74 -2.72
N THR A 198 -1.37 -10.02 -1.45
CA THR A 198 -0.50 -9.60 -0.35
C THR A 198 0.27 -10.77 0.25
N THR A 199 -0.30 -11.98 0.19
CA THR A 199 0.30 -13.24 0.64
C THR A 199 0.79 -14.09 -0.53
N ILE A 200 1.69 -15.03 -0.26
CA ILE A 200 2.16 -15.99 -1.28
C ILE A 200 0.99 -16.79 -1.85
N GLU A 201 0.08 -17.25 -0.99
CA GLU A 201 -1.09 -18.04 -1.36
C GLU A 201 -2.01 -17.27 -2.33
N GLU A 202 -2.24 -15.97 -2.08
CA GLU A 202 -2.99 -15.11 -2.99
C GLU A 202 -2.23 -14.86 -4.30
N GLY A 203 -0.90 -14.70 -4.22
CA GLY A 203 -0.04 -14.55 -5.38
C GLY A 203 -0.13 -15.76 -6.31
N GLU A 204 -0.06 -16.97 -5.77
CA GLU A 204 -0.19 -18.24 -6.51
C GLU A 204 -1.58 -18.37 -7.12
N ALA A 205 -2.63 -18.06 -6.36
CA ALA A 205 -4.02 -18.15 -6.84
C ALA A 205 -4.31 -17.19 -8.02
N LEU A 206 -3.58 -16.08 -8.10
CA LEU A 206 -3.72 -15.06 -9.15
C LEU A 206 -2.65 -15.14 -10.23
N ASP A 207 -1.75 -16.14 -10.19
CA ASP A 207 -0.57 -16.23 -11.06
C ASP A 207 0.21 -14.91 -11.12
N SER A 208 0.36 -14.27 -9.95
CA SER A 208 0.97 -12.96 -9.83
C SER A 208 2.49 -13.03 -9.94
N PRO A 209 3.15 -12.11 -10.68
CA PRO A 209 4.61 -12.05 -10.74
C PRO A 209 5.27 -11.45 -9.48
N CYS A 210 4.47 -10.90 -8.56
CA CYS A 210 4.91 -10.21 -7.35
C CYS A 210 3.81 -10.14 -6.28
N LEU A 211 4.17 -9.70 -5.07
CA LEU A 211 3.23 -9.37 -3.98
C LEU A 211 3.29 -7.88 -3.65
N PHE A 212 2.23 -7.38 -3.02
CA PHE A 212 2.09 -5.97 -2.64
C PHE A 212 2.04 -5.84 -1.12
N ASP A 213 2.78 -4.87 -0.56
CA ASP A 213 2.75 -4.62 0.87
C ASP A 213 1.52 -3.79 1.25
N PRO A 214 0.60 -4.32 2.08
CA PRO A 214 -0.61 -3.64 2.50
C PRO A 214 -0.40 -2.70 3.69
N ALA A 215 0.84 -2.41 4.10
CA ALA A 215 1.23 -1.74 5.36
C ALA A 215 1.70 -2.69 6.47
N SER A 216 2.06 -3.93 6.16
CA SER A 216 2.45 -4.92 7.18
C SER A 216 3.86 -5.47 7.00
N TYR A 217 4.38 -5.61 5.77
CA TYR A 217 5.78 -5.98 5.57
C TYR A 217 6.72 -4.87 6.01
N GLY A 218 6.41 -3.60 5.65
CA GLY A 218 7.19 -2.45 6.09
C GLY A 218 7.15 -2.23 7.61
N GLN A 219 6.04 -2.57 8.28
CA GLN A 219 5.96 -2.56 9.75
C GLN A 219 6.80 -3.67 10.39
N TRP A 220 6.79 -4.88 9.82
CA TRP A 220 7.65 -5.97 10.25
C TRP A 220 9.13 -5.59 10.20
N LEU A 221 9.54 -4.90 9.15
CA LEU A 221 10.94 -4.49 8.97
C LEU A 221 11.34 -3.29 9.84
N GLY A 222 10.52 -2.24 9.79
CA GLY A 222 10.90 -0.91 10.23
C GLY A 222 10.16 -0.40 11.45
N GLY A 223 9.19 -1.16 11.96
CA GLY A 223 8.29 -0.74 13.03
C GLY A 223 7.21 0.25 12.60
N THR A 224 6.48 0.73 13.59
CA THR A 224 5.36 1.66 13.40
C THR A 224 5.81 3.11 13.56
N HIS A 225 4.88 4.06 13.43
CA HIS A 225 5.14 5.46 13.77
C HIS A 225 5.40 5.66 15.27
N ALA A 226 4.74 4.86 16.13
CA ALA A 226 4.90 4.93 17.58
C ALA A 226 6.26 4.36 18.04
N ASP A 227 6.70 3.26 17.42
CA ASP A 227 7.92 2.55 17.80
C ASP A 227 8.88 2.38 16.58
N PRO A 228 9.48 3.47 16.09
CA PRO A 228 10.27 3.44 14.86
C PRO A 228 11.56 2.63 15.04
N GLY A 229 11.74 1.58 14.23
CA GLY A 229 12.90 0.68 14.26
C GLY A 229 12.72 -0.60 15.04
N VAL A 230 11.57 -0.78 15.69
CA VAL A 230 11.24 -2.02 16.39
C VAL A 230 10.30 -2.81 15.50
N PRO A 231 10.71 -3.98 14.98
CA PRO A 231 9.84 -4.86 14.19
C PRO A 231 8.46 -5.03 14.81
N PHE A 232 7.42 -4.89 13.99
CA PHE A 232 6.02 -5.03 14.42
C PHE A 232 5.26 -6.00 13.52
N ALA A 233 4.56 -6.95 14.13
CA ALA A 233 3.57 -7.80 13.47
C ALA A 233 2.30 -7.81 14.31
N GLY A 234 1.17 -7.43 13.72
CA GLY A 234 -0.15 -7.57 14.31
C GLY A 234 -0.79 -8.89 13.89
N ASP A 235 -1.33 -9.65 14.83
CA ASP A 235 -2.10 -10.88 14.56
C ASP A 235 -3.42 -10.64 13.80
N HIS A 236 -3.94 -9.42 13.86
CA HIS A 236 -5.07 -8.96 13.05
C HIS A 236 -4.68 -8.71 11.58
N HIS A 237 -3.40 -8.47 11.27
CA HIS A 237 -2.92 -8.33 9.88
C HIS A 237 -2.74 -9.70 9.23
N ALA A 238 -3.12 -9.85 7.97
CA ALA A 238 -2.85 -11.07 7.19
C ALA A 238 -1.38 -11.44 7.23
N ILE A 239 -0.50 -10.51 6.87
CA ILE A 239 0.95 -10.71 6.83
C ILE A 239 1.56 -10.80 8.24
N GLY A 240 1.01 -10.09 9.21
CA GLY A 240 1.48 -10.18 10.58
C GLY A 240 1.31 -11.60 11.16
N ARG A 241 0.21 -12.30 10.82
CA ARG A 241 0.04 -13.72 11.17
C ARG A 241 1.09 -14.62 10.54
N GLU A 242 1.49 -14.34 9.30
CA GLU A 242 2.53 -15.10 8.60
C GLU A 242 3.88 -14.99 9.31
N PHE A 243 4.27 -13.79 9.75
CA PHE A 243 5.51 -13.59 10.49
C PHE A 243 5.44 -14.13 11.93
N ILE A 244 4.33 -13.93 12.65
CA ILE A 244 4.12 -14.51 13.99
C ILE A 244 4.18 -16.04 13.94
N GLY A 245 3.53 -16.62 12.94
CA GLY A 245 3.51 -18.05 12.68
C GLY A 245 4.82 -18.61 12.12
N ARG A 246 5.84 -17.75 11.90
CA ARG A 246 7.14 -18.13 11.33
C ARG A 246 6.98 -18.87 9.99
N ARG A 247 6.00 -18.44 9.19
CA ARG A 247 5.71 -19.02 7.87
C ARG A 247 6.48 -18.33 6.77
N TYR A 248 6.87 -17.07 6.95
CA TYR A 248 7.61 -16.30 5.97
C TYR A 248 9.01 -15.89 6.45
N GLU A 249 9.94 -15.90 5.51
CA GLU A 249 11.24 -15.25 5.62
C GLU A 249 11.36 -14.13 4.58
N LEU A 250 11.74 -12.94 5.04
CA LEU A 250 11.94 -11.76 4.21
C LEU A 250 13.42 -11.38 4.19
N PHE A 251 13.98 -11.25 3.01
CA PHE A 251 15.38 -10.91 2.77
C PHE A 251 15.49 -10.04 1.51
N TRP A 252 16.71 -9.74 1.07
CA TRP A 252 16.97 -8.96 -0.13
C TRP A 252 17.85 -9.73 -1.09
N ASP A 253 17.75 -9.39 -2.37
CA ASP A 253 18.71 -9.81 -3.37
C ASP A 253 20.14 -9.33 -3.03
N GLY A 254 21.14 -9.90 -3.69
CA GLY A 254 22.56 -9.59 -3.43
C GLY A 254 22.92 -8.11 -3.61
N GLN A 255 22.15 -7.37 -4.42
CA GLN A 255 22.33 -5.94 -4.64
C GLN A 255 21.47 -5.07 -3.71
N ARG A 256 20.62 -5.67 -2.88
CA ARG A 256 19.66 -5.00 -1.98
C ARG A 256 18.70 -4.05 -2.69
N ARG A 257 18.34 -4.38 -3.93
CA ARG A 257 17.39 -3.65 -4.76
C ARG A 257 15.99 -4.22 -4.72
N ILE A 258 15.79 -5.48 -4.34
CA ILE A 258 14.47 -6.11 -4.36
C ILE A 258 14.26 -6.89 -3.06
N PRO A 259 13.17 -6.63 -2.30
CA PRO A 259 12.77 -7.48 -1.18
C PRO A 259 12.20 -8.80 -1.71
N LEU A 260 12.68 -9.89 -1.15
CA LEU A 260 12.36 -11.26 -1.52
C LEU A 260 11.74 -11.99 -0.32
N LEU A 261 10.66 -12.71 -0.59
CA LEU A 261 9.90 -13.47 0.39
C LEU A 261 9.94 -14.96 0.02
N ARG A 262 10.05 -15.83 1.03
CA ARG A 262 9.88 -17.28 0.85
C ARG A 262 9.15 -17.89 2.03
N ARG A 263 8.61 -19.09 1.83
CA ARG A 263 8.09 -19.91 2.92
C ARG A 263 9.23 -20.46 3.77
N THR A 264 9.11 -20.34 5.09
CA THR A 264 10.08 -20.88 6.05
C THR A 264 10.16 -22.39 5.93
N GLY A 265 11.38 -22.93 5.89
CA GLY A 265 11.60 -24.38 5.78
C GLY A 265 11.21 -25.00 4.43
N SER A 266 10.93 -24.17 3.41
CA SER A 266 10.76 -24.67 2.05
C SER A 266 12.13 -24.95 1.41
N ASP A 267 12.29 -26.15 0.86
CA ASP A 267 13.44 -26.52 0.02
C ASP A 267 13.31 -25.92 -1.39
N ASP A 268 12.17 -25.30 -1.71
CA ASP A 268 11.98 -24.58 -2.96
C ASP A 268 12.89 -23.34 -3.00
N THR A 269 13.65 -23.24 -4.09
CA THR A 269 14.47 -22.07 -4.41
C THR A 269 13.64 -20.87 -4.92
N GLY A 270 12.32 -21.07 -5.11
CA GLY A 270 11.39 -20.03 -5.52
C GLY A 270 11.29 -18.88 -4.52
N PHE A 271 11.34 -17.65 -5.04
CA PHE A 271 11.21 -16.43 -4.25
C PHE A 271 10.11 -15.55 -4.82
N TRP A 272 9.31 -14.98 -3.93
CA TRP A 272 8.33 -13.97 -4.24
C TRP A 272 8.93 -12.58 -4.11
N ARG A 273 8.76 -11.74 -5.12
CA ARG A 273 9.26 -10.36 -5.12
C ARG A 273 8.19 -9.44 -4.53
N LEU A 274 8.56 -8.56 -3.61
CA LEU A 274 7.67 -7.50 -3.15
C LEU A 274 7.78 -6.29 -4.08
N ALA A 275 6.66 -5.85 -4.67
CA ALA A 275 6.59 -4.70 -5.57
C ALA A 275 6.83 -3.38 -4.82
N ASN A 276 6.42 -3.31 -3.55
CA ASN A 276 6.52 -2.13 -2.71
C ASN A 276 6.79 -2.49 -1.24
N LEU A 277 7.26 -1.50 -0.46
CA LEU A 277 7.18 -1.52 1.00
C LEU A 277 6.61 -0.20 1.52
N HIS A 278 5.68 -0.30 2.46
CA HIS A 278 5.03 0.83 3.11
C HIS A 278 5.66 1.10 4.47
N ILE A 279 6.50 2.14 4.55
CA ILE A 279 7.38 2.35 5.69
C ILE A 279 6.72 3.25 6.75
N HIS A 280 5.99 2.62 7.67
CA HIS A 280 5.26 3.31 8.74
C HIS A 280 6.14 4.13 9.69
N SER A 281 7.36 3.67 9.99
CA SER A 281 8.30 4.40 10.84
C SER A 281 8.90 5.66 10.20
N LYS A 282 8.58 5.92 8.93
CA LYS A 282 9.09 7.05 8.12
C LYS A 282 10.62 7.07 7.96
N ARG A 283 11.31 5.99 8.34
CA ARG A 283 12.77 5.79 8.19
C ARG A 283 13.14 5.29 6.78
N LEU A 284 12.52 5.85 5.74
CA LEU A 284 12.65 5.37 4.36
C LEU A 284 14.09 5.34 3.84
N GLY A 285 14.97 6.20 4.35
CA GLY A 285 16.39 6.20 3.96
C GLY A 285 17.13 4.89 4.30
N MET A 286 16.60 4.08 5.21
CA MET A 286 17.14 2.75 5.46
C MET A 286 16.75 1.75 4.38
N TRP A 287 15.55 1.90 3.83
CA TRP A 287 15.00 0.88 2.94
C TRP A 287 15.15 1.29 1.47
N SER A 288 15.47 2.57 1.20
CA SER A 288 15.72 3.09 -0.13
C SER A 288 17.10 2.70 -0.65
N TRP A 289 17.16 2.05 -1.82
CA TRP A 289 18.44 1.67 -2.45
C TRP A 289 19.07 2.82 -3.24
N THR A 290 18.37 3.95 -3.39
CA THR A 290 18.91 5.17 -4.03
C THR A 290 19.75 6.04 -3.08
N GLU A 291 20.00 5.57 -1.85
CA GLU A 291 20.82 6.19 -0.81
C GLU A 291 21.72 5.14 -0.13
N PRO A 292 22.73 4.61 -0.84
CA PRO A 292 23.52 3.46 -0.39
C PRO A 292 24.26 3.67 0.94
N ASP A 293 24.66 4.92 1.25
CA ASP A 293 25.42 5.25 2.47
C ASP A 293 24.60 5.16 3.78
N ARG A 294 23.30 4.87 3.69
CA ARG A 294 22.38 4.74 4.85
C ARG A 294 21.61 3.42 4.87
N ALA A 295 21.87 2.52 3.93
CA ALA A 295 21.27 1.20 3.91
C ALA A 295 21.71 0.41 5.16
N PRO A 296 20.80 -0.23 5.91
CA PRO A 296 21.15 -1.04 7.06
C PRO A 296 22.06 -2.18 6.60
N ARG A 297 22.98 -2.59 7.48
CA ARG A 297 23.54 -3.95 7.42
C ARG A 297 22.35 -4.89 7.55
N VAL A 298 22.01 -5.61 6.49
CA VAL A 298 20.92 -6.60 6.49
C VAL A 298 21.13 -7.51 7.71
N ILE A 299 20.18 -7.50 8.64
CA ILE A 299 20.13 -8.51 9.70
C ILE A 299 19.54 -9.74 9.00
N LEU A 300 20.43 -10.64 8.59
CA LEU A 300 20.05 -12.03 8.30
C LEU A 300 19.45 -12.64 9.58
N PRO A 301 18.40 -13.48 9.50
CA PRO A 301 17.76 -14.03 10.68
C PRO A 301 18.75 -14.89 11.48
N PRO A 302 19.06 -14.58 12.75
CA PRO A 302 20.01 -15.38 13.54
C PRO A 302 19.41 -16.62 14.20
N SER A 303 18.15 -16.99 13.91
CA SER A 303 17.21 -17.71 14.80
C SER A 303 16.30 -16.76 15.60
N LEU A 304 15.08 -16.65 15.10
CA LEU A 304 13.81 -16.55 15.82
C LEU A 304 13.86 -16.22 17.33
N ALA A 305 13.89 -14.94 17.67
CA ALA A 305 13.36 -14.46 18.96
C ALA A 305 12.23 -13.45 18.71
N PRO A 306 10.96 -13.89 18.62
CA PRO A 306 9.84 -12.98 18.76
C PRO A 306 9.76 -12.58 20.24
N ARG A 307 10.01 -11.31 20.55
CA ARG A 307 9.39 -10.70 21.73
C ARG A 307 7.99 -10.27 21.32
N ALA A 308 7.02 -11.16 21.54
CA ALA A 308 5.62 -10.79 21.64
C ALA A 308 5.08 -11.40 22.93
N VAL A 309 4.67 -10.55 23.88
CA VAL A 309 3.40 -10.55 24.63
C VAL A 309 3.51 -9.45 25.69
N ALA A 310 2.92 -8.28 25.41
CA ALA A 310 2.56 -7.32 26.44
C ALA A 310 1.16 -7.70 26.96
N GLY A 311 1.11 -8.46 28.05
CA GLY A 311 -0.12 -8.89 28.72
C GLY A 311 0.17 -9.25 30.17
N ARG A 312 -0.78 -8.99 31.09
CA ARG A 312 -0.64 -8.96 32.56
C ARG A 312 -0.19 -10.26 33.26
N ALA A 313 0.31 -11.26 32.55
CA ALA A 313 0.90 -12.48 33.12
C ALA A 313 2.43 -12.38 33.38
N GLY A 314 3.11 -11.30 32.95
CA GLY A 314 4.57 -11.13 33.05
C GLY A 314 5.13 -10.74 34.43
N GLN A 315 4.33 -10.73 35.50
CA GLN A 315 4.76 -10.22 36.81
C GLN A 315 5.18 -11.28 37.85
N ARG A 316 5.13 -12.58 37.54
CA ARG A 316 5.47 -13.65 38.52
C ARG A 316 6.79 -14.40 38.29
N LEU A 317 7.72 -13.84 37.52
CA LEU A 317 9.04 -14.48 37.26
C LEU A 317 10.22 -13.51 37.48
N ARG A 318 10.10 -12.59 38.44
CA ARG A 318 11.21 -11.73 38.91
C ARG A 318 11.69 -12.05 40.34
N GLN A 319 11.34 -13.22 40.89
CA GLN A 319 11.63 -13.54 42.29
C GLN A 319 12.45 -14.82 42.53
N VAL A 320 13.06 -15.41 41.50
CA VAL A 320 13.87 -16.65 41.66
C VAL A 320 15.32 -16.52 41.18
N LEU A 321 15.79 -15.31 40.87
CA LEU A 321 17.23 -15.08 40.67
C LEU A 321 17.64 -13.78 41.37
N ARG A 322 17.74 -13.89 42.70
CA ARG A 322 18.83 -13.28 43.48
C ARG A 322 19.82 -14.39 43.78
#